data_AF-A0A2E8T805-F1
#
_entry.id   AF-A0A2E8T805-F1
#
_cell.length_a   1.000
_cell.length_b   1.000
_cell.length_c   1.000
_cell.angle_alpha   90.00
_cell.angle_beta   90.00
_cell.angle_gamma   90.00
#
_symmetry.space_group_name_H-M   'P 1'
#
loop_
_entity.id
_entity.type
_entity.pdbx_description
1 polymer ?
#
loop_
_entity_poly.entity_id
_entity_poly.type
_entity_poly.pdbx_seq_one_letter_code
_entity_poly.pdbx_strand_id
1 'polypeptide(L)'
;MANSVLEIKVQTRDVVGKNVRFLRKNGKTPIHLYGNGVESVSLEIETDELTRLLNRAGPNTPVSITIDNDSEPRFTYLREV
;
A
#
# COMPACT_ATOMS: atom_id res chain seq x y z
N MET A 1 22.90 1.47 12.84
CA MET A 1 21.44 1.21 12.84
C MET A 1 20.91 1.71 11.51
N ALA A 2 20.85 0.85 10.49
CA ALA A 2 20.35 1.24 9.19
C ALA A 2 18.82 1.09 9.22
N ASN A 3 18.10 2.20 9.39
CA ASN A 3 16.68 2.23 9.06
C ASN A 3 16.58 2.21 7.54
N SER A 4 16.62 1.00 6.96
CA SER A 4 16.34 0.80 5.54
C SER A 4 14.90 1.26 5.30
N VAL A 5 14.73 2.42 4.68
CA VAL A 5 13.42 2.91 4.26
C VAL A 5 12.87 1.88 3.27
N LEU A 6 11.77 1.23 3.64
CA LEU A 6 11.07 0.31 2.75
C LEU A 6 10.17 1.16 1.85
N GLU A 7 10.46 1.12 0.56
CA GLU A 7 9.69 1.85 -0.45
C GLU A 7 8.75 0.90 -1.17
N ILE A 8 7.55 1.36 -1.46
CA ILE A 8 6.58 0.61 -2.23
C ILE A 8 5.79 1.52 -3.16
N LYS A 9 5.56 1.03 -4.38
CA LYS A 9 4.76 1.70 -5.39
C LYS A 9 3.35 1.14 -5.36
N VAL A 10 2.37 2.03 -5.46
CA VAL A 10 0.95 1.68 -5.38
C VAL A 10 0.18 2.44 -6.45
N GLN A 11 -0.94 1.87 -6.85
CA GLN A 11 -1.81 2.45 -7.87
C GLN A 11 -3.14 2.84 -7.26
N THR A 12 -3.75 3.91 -7.76
CA THR A 12 -5.14 4.21 -7.46
C THR A 12 -6.03 3.18 -8.15
N ARG A 13 -6.98 2.61 -7.41
CA ARG A 13 -7.95 1.68 -7.99
C ARG A 13 -9.25 2.40 -8.33
N ASP A 14 -9.82 2.08 -9.48
CA ASP A 14 -11.18 2.50 -9.84
C ASP A 14 -12.22 1.46 -9.43
N VAL A 15 -11.80 0.21 -9.20
CA VAL A 15 -12.69 -0.91 -8.88
C VAL A 15 -13.06 -0.88 -7.40
N VAL A 16 -14.36 -0.72 -7.12
CA VAL A 16 -14.94 -0.71 -5.78
C VAL A 16 -16.05 -1.77 -5.60
N GLY A 17 -16.31 -2.14 -4.34
CA GLY A 17 -17.38 -3.06 -3.96
C GLY A 17 -17.10 -4.53 -4.30
N LYS A 18 -18.13 -5.24 -4.79
CA LYS A 18 -18.06 -6.71 -5.04
C LYS A 18 -17.04 -7.09 -6.11
N ASN A 19 -16.76 -6.18 -7.05
CA ASN A 19 -15.85 -6.43 -8.17
C ASN A 19 -14.38 -6.49 -7.75
N VAL A 20 -14.03 -6.06 -6.53
CA VAL A 20 -12.68 -6.20 -5.96
C VAL A 20 -12.27 -7.68 -5.83
N ARG A 21 -13.22 -8.63 -5.87
CA ARG A 21 -12.88 -10.06 -5.95
C ARG A 21 -12.08 -10.41 -7.22
N PHE A 22 -12.37 -9.77 -8.34
CA PHE A 22 -11.61 -9.99 -9.58
C PHE A 22 -10.20 -9.44 -9.47
N LEU A 23 -10.03 -8.30 -8.80
CA LEU A 23 -8.72 -7.72 -8.50
C LEU A 23 -7.84 -8.72 -7.73
N ARG A 24 -8.37 -9.29 -6.64
CA ARG A 24 -7.67 -10.32 -5.86
C ARG A 24 -7.35 -11.57 -6.67
N LYS A 25 -8.26 -11.99 -7.54
CA LYS A 25 -8.04 -13.15 -8.42
C LYS A 25 -6.92 -12.90 -9.44
N ASN A 26 -6.73 -11.65 -9.86
CA ASN A 26 -5.67 -11.25 -10.78
C ASN A 26 -4.32 -10.98 -10.08
N GLY A 27 -4.18 -11.33 -8.79
CA GLY A 27 -2.93 -11.13 -8.06
C GLY A 27 -2.75 -9.73 -7.49
N LYS A 28 -3.75 -8.85 -7.61
CA LYS A 28 -3.72 -7.50 -7.03
C LYS A 28 -4.45 -7.45 -5.69
N THR A 29 -3.77 -6.96 -4.65
CA THR A 29 -4.35 -6.77 -3.32
C THR A 29 -4.85 -5.34 -3.16
N PRO A 30 -6.13 -5.16 -2.78
CA PRO A 30 -6.66 -3.85 -2.43
C PRO A 30 -6.10 -3.36 -1.10
N ILE A 31 -5.71 -2.09 -1.04
CA ILE A 31 -5.23 -1.44 0.18
C ILE A 31 -5.90 -0.06 0.36
N HIS A 32 -5.84 0.46 1.58
CA HIS A 32 -6.42 1.74 1.93
C HIS A 32 -5.37 2.60 2.64
N LEU A 33 -5.12 3.79 2.10
CA LEU A 33 -4.31 4.80 2.77
C LEU A 33 -5.23 5.76 3.51
N TYR A 34 -5.02 5.90 4.81
CA TYR A 34 -5.75 6.82 5.68
C TYR A 34 -4.79 7.41 6.72
N GLY A 35 -5.15 8.57 7.27
CA GLY A 35 -4.33 9.22 8.28
C GLY A 35 -4.88 10.57 8.72
N ASN A 36 -4.23 11.17 9.70
CA ASN A 36 -4.61 12.50 10.17
C ASN A 36 -4.30 13.55 9.10
N GLY A 37 -5.30 14.31 8.66
CA GLY A 37 -5.15 15.35 7.63
C GLY A 37 -4.97 14.83 6.20
N VAL A 38 -5.16 13.53 5.95
CA VAL A 38 -5.08 12.92 4.62
C VAL A 38 -6.41 12.29 4.27
N GLU A 39 -6.97 12.63 3.10
CA GLU A 39 -8.17 11.98 2.59
C GLU A 39 -7.93 10.48 2.38
N SER A 40 -8.95 9.68 2.65
CA SER A 40 -8.84 8.23 2.50
C SER A 40 -8.77 7.84 1.03
N VAL A 41 -7.64 7.29 0.59
CA VAL A 41 -7.43 6.89 -0.80
C VAL A 41 -7.55 5.38 -0.94
N SER A 42 -8.35 4.96 -1.90
CA SER A 42 -8.46 3.56 -2.32
C SER A 42 -7.34 3.23 -3.29
N LEU A 43 -6.49 2.29 -2.90
CA LEU A 43 -5.29 1.92 -3.64
C LEU A 43 -5.27 0.41 -3.91
N GLU A 44 -4.41 0.00 -4.82
CA GLU A 44 -4.12 -1.39 -5.13
C GLU A 44 -2.63 -1.58 -5.37
N ILE A 45 -2.18 -2.81 -5.13
CA ILE A 45 -0.80 -3.22 -5.32
C ILE A 45 -0.73 -4.68 -5.73
N GLU A 46 0.32 -5.09 -6.43
CA GLU A 46 0.65 -6.50 -6.62
C GLU A 46 0.86 -7.22 -5.29
N THR A 47 0.21 -8.37 -5.13
CA THR A 47 0.22 -9.15 -3.88
C THR A 47 1.62 -9.65 -3.55
N ASP A 48 2.42 -9.97 -4.57
CA ASP A 48 3.79 -10.41 -4.39
C ASP A 48 4.68 -9.30 -3.82
N GLU A 49 4.49 -8.06 -4.27
CA GLU A 49 5.22 -6.90 -3.75
C GLU A 49 4.83 -6.61 -2.30
N LEU A 50 3.52 -6.62 -2.01
CA LEU A 50 3.02 -6.47 -0.65
C LEU A 50 3.56 -7.57 0.27
N THR A 51 3.56 -8.83 -0.17
CA THR A 51 4.07 -9.95 0.64
C THR A 51 5.56 -9.80 0.93
N ARG A 52 6.36 -9.36 -0.06
CA ARG A 52 7.79 -9.06 0.13
C ARG A 52 8.00 -7.92 1.13
N LEU A 53 7.16 -6.89 1.06
CA LEU A 53 7.19 -5.77 2.01
C LEU A 53 6.85 -6.28 3.41
N LEU A 54 5.75 -7.00 3.59
CA LEU A 54 5.31 -7.52 4.89
C LEU A 54 6.35 -8.46 5.53
N ASN A 55 7.02 -9.29 4.73
CA ASN A 55 8.09 -10.16 5.23
C ASN A 55 9.33 -9.39 5.70
N ARG A 56 9.55 -8.17 5.18
CA ARG A 56 10.68 -7.30 5.54
C ARG A 56 10.31 -6.29 6.62
N ALA A 57 9.07 -5.82 6.63
CA ALA A 57 8.56 -4.82 7.54
C ALA A 57 8.21 -5.49 8.88
N GLY A 58 8.92 -5.13 9.93
CA GLY A 58 8.48 -5.42 11.30
C GLY A 58 7.23 -4.61 11.67
N PRO A 59 6.57 -4.93 12.80
CA PRO A 59 5.28 -4.37 13.21
C PRO A 59 5.18 -2.83 13.26
N ASN A 60 6.30 -2.15 13.53
CA ASN A 60 6.36 -0.69 13.67
C ASN A 60 7.30 -0.06 12.64
N THR A 61 7.47 -0.70 11.47
CA THR A 61 8.37 -0.19 10.44
C THR A 61 7.65 0.85 9.59
N PRO A 62 8.17 2.09 9.48
CA PRO A 62 7.63 3.07 8.54
C PRO A 62 7.92 2.63 7.11
N VAL A 63 6.92 2.78 6.25
CA VAL A 63 6.98 2.46 4.82
C VAL A 63 6.74 3.74 4.03
N SER A 64 7.59 4.00 3.05
CA SER A 64 7.42 5.08 2.09
C SER A 64 6.56 4.58 0.93
N ILE A 65 5.44 5.23 0.68
CA ILE A 65 4.52 4.92 -0.41
C ILE A 65 4.62 5.98 -1.49
N THR A 66 4.80 5.55 -2.74
CA THR A 66 4.67 6.39 -3.92
C THR A 66 3.44 5.96 -4.71
N ILE A 67 2.51 6.89 -4.92
CA ILE A 67 1.31 6.65 -5.73
C ILE A 67 1.66 7.08 -7.16
N ASP A 68 1.33 6.29 -8.18
CA ASP A 68 1.71 6.59 -9.58
C ASP A 68 1.30 8.01 -10.07
N ASN A 69 0.26 8.60 -9.48
CA ASN A 69 -0.23 9.95 -9.82
C ASN A 69 0.28 11.06 -8.87
N ASP A 70 1.09 10.73 -7.86
CA ASP A 70 1.57 11.67 -6.85
C ASP A 70 3.10 11.62 -6.76
N SER A 71 3.75 12.76 -6.97
CA SER A 71 5.23 12.84 -6.93
C SER A 71 5.79 12.88 -5.52
N GLU A 72 4.96 13.11 -4.50
CA GLU A 72 5.41 13.18 -3.12
C GLU A 72 5.29 11.81 -2.42
N PRO A 73 6.42 11.22 -1.99
CA PRO A 73 6.38 9.99 -1.21
C PRO A 73 5.77 10.25 0.16
N ARG A 74 4.80 9.41 0.54
CA ARG A 74 4.09 9.51 1.82
C ARG A 74 4.60 8.44 2.77
N PHE A 75 5.01 8.85 3.97
CA PHE A 75 5.36 7.91 5.02
C PHE A 75 4.11 7.41 5.73
N THR A 76 3.94 6.09 5.76
CA THR A 76 2.84 5.43 6.46
C THR A 76 3.33 4.29 7.34
N TYR A 77 2.43 3.78 8.17
CA TYR A 77 2.62 2.57 8.94
C TYR A 77 1.63 1.51 8.50
N LEU A 78 2.04 0.25 8.57
CA LEU A 78 1.16 -0.89 8.37
C LEU A 78 0.35 -1.10 9.67
N ARG A 79 -0.97 -0.94 9.59
CA ARG A 79 -1.86 -1.01 10.77
C ARG A 79 -2.61 -2.32 10.90
N GLU A 80 -3.12 -2.88 9.80
CA GLU A 80 -3.89 -4.12 9.76
C GLU A 80 -3.65 -4.82 8.40
N VAL A 81 -3.54 -6.15 8.40
CA VAL A 81 -3.37 -7.00 7.21
C VAL A 81 -4.47 -8.06 7.20
#